data_AF-A0SXR4-F1
#
_entry.id   AF-A0SXR4-F1
#
_cell.length_a   1.000
_cell.length_b   1.000
_cell.length_c   1.000
_cell.angle_alpha   90.00
_cell.angle_beta   90.00
_cell.angle_gamma   90.00
#
_symmetry.space_group_name_H-M   'P 1'
#
loop_
_entity.id
_entity.type
_entity.pdbx_description
1 polymer ?
#
loop_
_entity_poly.entity_id
_entity_poly.type
_entity_poly.pdbx_seq_one_letter_code
_entity_poly.pdbx_strand_id
1 'polypeptide(L)'
;NALLCPRGGCKWPKTGDEAIIPYEISRAFTKRQRTTIEKALRDFSFGERTTCIRFVRKTETDRNYLSFISDSGCWSYLGQTG
;
A
#
# COMPACT_ATOMS: atom_id res chain seq x y z
N ASN A 1 2.96 13.14 -12.31
CA ASN A 1 4.36 12.66 -12.28
C ASN A 1 4.40 11.22 -11.80
N ALA A 2 5.17 10.35 -12.47
CA ALA A 2 5.32 8.94 -12.13
C ALA A 2 6.80 8.52 -12.28
N LEU A 3 7.23 7.51 -11.52
CA LEU A 3 8.56 6.92 -11.65
C LEU A 3 8.71 6.27 -13.03
N LEU A 4 9.81 6.56 -13.72
CA LEU A 4 10.19 5.83 -14.94
C LEU A 4 10.62 4.41 -14.55
N CYS A 5 10.05 3.41 -15.24
CA CYS A 5 10.24 1.99 -14.91
C CYS A 5 10.79 1.18 -16.09
N PRO A 6 12.00 1.45 -16.60
CA PRO A 6 12.45 0.85 -17.86
C PRO A 6 12.66 -0.66 -17.79
N ARG A 7 12.99 -1.19 -16.60
CA ARG A 7 13.26 -2.62 -16.37
C ARG A 7 12.05 -3.40 -15.84
N GLY A 8 10.89 -2.76 -15.69
CA GLY A 8 9.73 -3.38 -15.03
C GLY A 8 9.97 -3.60 -13.53
N GLY A 9 9.05 -4.32 -12.87
CA GLY A 9 9.17 -4.69 -11.44
C GLY A 9 8.90 -3.57 -10.42
N CYS A 10 8.96 -2.30 -10.84
CA CYS A 10 8.72 -1.18 -9.92
C CYS A 10 7.23 -0.79 -9.77
N LYS A 11 6.32 -1.53 -10.40
CA LYS A 11 4.87 -1.32 -10.33
C LYS A 11 4.23 -2.50 -9.63
N TRP A 12 3.22 -2.24 -8.82
CA TRP A 12 2.37 -3.30 -8.28
C TRP A 12 1.69 -4.08 -9.42
N PRO A 13 1.74 -5.42 -9.40
CA PRO A 13 1.12 -6.24 -10.42
C PRO A 13 -0.39 -6.05 -10.39
N LYS A 14 -1.01 -6.19 -11.57
CA LYS A 14 -2.46 -6.24 -11.70
C LYS A 14 -2.92 -7.68 -11.83
N THR A 15 -3.98 -8.02 -11.13
CA THR A 15 -4.73 -9.26 -11.27
C THR A 15 -6.07 -8.91 -11.91
N GLY A 16 -6.19 -9.15 -13.21
CA GLY A 16 -7.29 -8.60 -14.00
C GLY A 16 -7.24 -7.07 -14.04
N ASP A 17 -8.33 -6.42 -13.64
CA ASP A 17 -8.42 -4.96 -13.62
C ASP A 17 -7.88 -4.33 -12.33
N GLU A 18 -7.66 -5.11 -11.28
CA GLU A 18 -7.30 -4.61 -9.94
C GLU A 18 -5.82 -4.77 -9.62
N ALA A 19 -5.24 -3.79 -8.92
CA ALA A 19 -3.92 -3.90 -8.32
C ALA A 19 -4.07 -4.19 -6.82
N ILE A 20 -3.74 -5.42 -6.41
CA ILE A 20 -3.82 -5.86 -5.01
C ILE A 20 -2.50 -5.54 -4.32
N ILE A 21 -2.55 -4.73 -3.27
CA ILE A 21 -1.40 -4.32 -2.48
C ILE A 21 -1.59 -4.83 -1.04
N PRO A 22 -0.90 -5.91 -0.67
CA PRO A 22 -0.90 -6.38 0.72
C PRO A 22 -0.24 -5.35 1.63
N TYR A 23 -0.77 -5.19 2.85
CA TYR A 23 -0.17 -4.32 3.86
C TYR A 23 -0.23 -4.90 5.27
N GLU A 24 0.66 -4.40 6.11
CA GLU A 24 0.61 -4.57 7.56
C GLU A 24 0.79 -3.23 8.27
N ILE A 25 0.29 -3.13 9.50
CA ILE A 25 0.48 -1.95 10.34
C ILE A 25 1.15 -2.37 11.63
N SER A 26 2.28 -1.74 11.93
CA SER A 26 3.07 -2.02 13.12
C SER A 26 2.24 -1.91 14.40
N ARG A 27 2.61 -2.74 15.38
CA ARG A 27 2.03 -2.71 16.72
C ARG A 27 2.34 -1.41 17.47
N ALA A 28 3.34 -0.64 17.02
CA ALA A 28 3.67 0.67 17.58
C ALA A 28 2.55 1.72 17.44
N PHE A 29 1.68 1.60 16.43
CA PHE A 29 0.56 2.51 16.25
C PHE A 29 -0.56 2.29 17.27
N THR A 30 -1.16 3.36 17.77
CA THR A 30 -2.39 3.28 18.57
C THR A 30 -3.57 2.81 17.72
N LYS A 31 -4.63 2.30 18.37
CA LYS A 31 -5.87 1.90 17.67
C LYS A 31 -6.43 3.01 16.79
N ARG A 32 -6.44 4.25 17.29
CA ARG A 32 -6.91 5.42 16.54
C ARG A 32 -6.07 5.67 15.29
N GLN A 33 -4.75 5.61 15.39
CA GLN A 33 -3.85 5.78 14.24
C GLN A 33 -4.04 4.66 13.21
N ARG A 34 -4.19 3.40 13.64
CA ARG A 34 -4.50 2.29 12.72
C ARG A 34 -5.80 2.53 11.96
N THR A 35 -6.85 2.97 12.65
CA THR A 35 -8.13 3.32 12.01
C THR A 35 -7.97 4.46 11.00
N THR A 36 -7.15 5.47 11.30
CA THR A 36 -6.86 6.57 10.36
C THR A 36 -6.14 6.06 9.10
N ILE A 37 -5.11 5.21 9.26
CA ILE A 37 -4.38 4.60 8.13
C ILE A 37 -5.34 3.77 7.27
N GLU A 38 -6.11 2.87 7.89
CA GLU A 38 -7.07 2.01 7.17
C GLU A 38 -8.15 2.81 6.44
N LYS A 39 -8.60 3.94 6.99
CA LYS A 39 -9.54 4.83 6.31
C LYS A 39 -8.91 5.44 5.05
N ALA A 40 -7.70 5.99 5.17
CA ALA A 40 -6.99 6.55 4.03
C ALA A 40 -6.73 5.51 2.92
N LEU A 41 -6.43 4.26 3.28
CA LEU A 41 -6.30 3.16 2.31
C LEU A 41 -7.62 2.85 1.60
N ARG A 42 -8.76 2.87 2.31
CA ARG A 42 -10.09 2.65 1.72
C ARG A 42 -10.49 3.76 0.75
N ASP A 43 -10.05 4.99 0.97
CA ASP A 43 -10.40 6.13 0.11
C ASP A 43 -9.89 5.93 -1.34
N PHE A 44 -8.80 5.18 -1.56
CA PHE A 44 -8.34 4.80 -2.91
C PHE A 44 -9.32 3.88 -3.66
N SER A 45 -10.06 3.05 -2.92
CA SER A 45 -10.97 2.05 -3.47
C SER A 45 -12.42 2.51 -3.51
N PHE A 46 -12.84 3.41 -2.61
CA PHE A 46 -14.25 3.79 -2.41
C PHE A 46 -14.48 5.30 -2.26
N GLY A 47 -13.46 6.14 -2.47
CA GLY A 47 -13.57 7.60 -2.41
C GLY A 47 -14.07 8.24 -3.71
N GLU A 48 -14.02 9.58 -3.76
CA GLU A 48 -14.47 10.39 -4.91
C GLU A 48 -13.66 10.14 -6.20
N ARG A 49 -12.43 9.62 -6.06
CA ARG A 49 -11.55 9.20 -7.16
C ARG A 49 -11.29 7.71 -7.05
N THR A 50 -12.30 6.92 -7.40
CA THR A 50 -12.23 5.46 -7.42
C THR A 50 -11.11 4.99 -8.35
N THR A 51 -10.16 4.26 -7.77
CA THR A 51 -9.08 3.61 -8.52
C THR A 51 -9.30 2.10 -8.55
N CYS A 52 -8.49 1.40 -9.34
CA CYS A 52 -8.40 -0.06 -9.30
C CYS A 52 -7.47 -0.59 -8.21
N ILE A 53 -6.97 0.24 -7.30
CA ILE A 53 -6.07 -0.17 -6.23
C ILE A 53 -6.89 -0.76 -5.07
N ARG A 54 -6.47 -1.93 -4.58
CA ARG A 54 -7.08 -2.65 -3.45
C ARG A 54 -6.04 -2.97 -2.40
N PHE A 55 -6.20 -2.37 -1.22
CA PHE A 55 -5.35 -2.67 -0.07
C PHE A 55 -5.95 -3.80 0.76
N VAL A 56 -5.19 -4.87 0.96
CA VAL A 56 -5.62 -6.06 1.72
C VAL A 56 -4.66 -6.35 2.86
N ARG A 57 -5.14 -6.93 3.97
CA ARG A 57 -4.22 -7.36 5.03
C ARG A 57 -3.30 -8.43 4.47
N LYS A 58 -2.00 -8.30 4.71
CA LYS A 58 -1.03 -9.29 4.26
C LYS A 58 -1.30 -10.64 4.92
N THR A 59 -0.91 -11.68 4.20
CA THR A 59 -0.83 -13.07 4.63
C THR A 59 0.64 -13.45 4.83
N GLU A 60 0.89 -14.70 5.23
CA GLU A 60 2.25 -15.23 5.36
C GLU A 60 2.92 -15.50 4.01
N THR A 61 2.14 -15.67 2.94
CA THR A 61 2.63 -15.96 1.59
C THR A 61 2.96 -14.71 0.77
N ASP A 62 2.55 -13.53 1.24
CA ASP A 62 2.80 -12.27 0.54
C ASP A 62 4.27 -11.86 0.70
N ARG A 63 5.03 -11.96 -0.40
CA ARG A 63 6.44 -11.55 -0.43
C ARG A 63 6.61 -10.03 -0.49
N ASN A 64 5.71 -9.37 -1.22
CA ASN A 64 5.79 -7.94 -1.51
C ASN A 64 4.57 -7.27 -0.87
N TYR A 65 4.80 -6.42 0.12
CA TYR A 65 3.76 -5.75 0.88
C TYR A 65 4.24 -4.40 1.40
N LEU A 66 3.29 -3.52 1.76
CA LEU A 66 3.60 -2.27 2.45
C LEU A 66 3.64 -2.51 3.96
N SER A 67 4.76 -2.14 4.59
CA SER A 67 4.86 -2.12 6.05
C SER A 67 4.70 -0.68 6.54
N PHE A 68 3.61 -0.41 7.26
CA PHE A 68 3.43 0.86 7.95
C PHE A 68 4.13 0.79 9.29
N ILE A 69 5.21 1.55 9.44
CA ILE A 69 6.03 1.64 10.65
C ILE A 69 5.98 3.07 11.22
N SER A 70 6.17 3.18 12.53
CA SER A 70 6.29 4.46 13.22
C SER A 70 7.77 4.76 13.42
N ASP A 71 8.38 5.42 12.44
CA ASP A 71 9.81 5.76 12.44
C ASP A 71 10.00 7.28 12.28
N SER A 72 11.22 7.75 12.02
CA SER A 72 11.53 9.17 11.89
C SER A 72 10.90 9.80 10.65
N GLY A 73 9.84 10.58 10.87
CA GLY A 73 9.17 11.38 9.83
C GLY A 73 8.19 10.59 8.96
N CYS A 74 7.78 11.21 7.85
CA CYS A 74 6.81 10.65 6.92
C CYS A 74 7.43 10.52 5.52
N TRP A 75 7.71 9.30 5.09
CA TRP A 75 8.25 9.03 3.76
C TRP A 75 7.88 7.62 3.31
N SER A 76 8.00 7.36 2.02
CA SER A 76 7.90 6.01 1.47
C SER A 76 8.86 5.86 0.29
N TYR A 77 9.12 4.61 -0.07
CA TYR A 77 9.72 4.30 -1.36
C TYR A 77 8.75 4.63 -2.50
N LEU A 78 9.31 4.94 -3.68
CA LEU A 78 8.55 5.16 -4.90
C LEU A 78 8.46 3.86 -5.69
N GLY A 79 7.23 3.38 -5.92
CA GLY A 79 6.98 2.10 -6.59
C GLY A 79 7.15 0.88 -5.69
N GLN A 80 7.06 -0.31 -6.28
CA GLN A 80 7.40 -1.58 -5.63
C GLN A 80 8.93 -1.74 -5.65
N THR A 81 9.55 -1.96 -4.48
CA THR A 81 11.02 -2.03 -4.34
C THR A 81 11.57 -3.43 -4.03
N GLY A 82 10.69 -4.42 -3.90
CA GLY A 82 10.98 -5.85 -3.74
C GLY A 82 9.76 -6.63 -4.18
#